data_AF-A0A382F4H7-F1
#
_entry.id   AF-A0A382F4H7-F1
#
_cell.length_a   1.000
_cell.length_b   1.000
_cell.length_c   1.000
_cell.angle_alpha   90.00
_cell.angle_beta   90.00
_cell.angle_gamma   90.00
#
_symmetry.space_group_name_H-M   'P 1'
#
loop_
_entity.id
_entity.type
_entity.pdbx_description
1 polymer ?
#
loop_
_entity_poly.entity_id
_entity_poly.type
_entity_poly.pdbx_seq_one_letter_code
_entity_poly.pdbx_strand_id
1 'polypeptide(L)'
;MSKKKEIASEEWDFSVLEKAPRTVIHRALQWELDRELGSGREPFLKSAECRRALAASKGQGSASGVVELGRSGDKTMPFEETHNFRIDWSQPREELTNQFAQWLDSQEKNGRLVRKPVLGKPRQPLTMLRKMSIVRLKANGYSLRTATAKFSDKKRFVQGLHKINWTTASREVGNALTRRRSNLRSLERSMGGKSWRSSVYQGA
;
A
#
# COMPACT_ATOMS: atom_id res chain seq x y z
N MET A 1 -1.07 35.89 1.55
CA MET A 1 -0.14 34.86 2.08
C MET A 1 -0.96 33.71 2.63
N SER A 2 -0.96 32.56 1.94
CA SER A 2 -1.78 31.41 2.34
C SER A 2 -1.26 30.84 3.66
N LYS A 3 -2.13 30.68 4.68
CA LYS A 3 -1.77 30.10 5.98
C LYS A 3 -1.13 28.73 5.73
N LYS A 4 0.16 28.57 6.07
CA LYS A 4 0.83 27.28 6.04
C LYS A 4 0.09 26.36 7.00
N LYS A 5 -0.70 25.44 6.46
CA LYS A 5 -1.40 24.44 7.24
C LYS A 5 -0.34 23.48 7.80
N GLU A 6 -0.28 23.32 9.11
CA GLU A 6 0.65 22.37 9.70
C GLU A 6 0.24 20.95 9.29
N ILE A 7 1.13 20.27 8.56
CA ILE A 7 0.91 18.90 8.12
C ILE A 7 1.44 17.94 9.19
N ALA A 8 0.55 17.08 9.71
CA ALA A 8 0.93 16.07 10.70
C ALA A 8 1.86 15.01 10.08
N SER A 9 2.77 14.45 10.88
CA SER A 9 3.76 13.47 10.41
C SER A 9 3.12 12.24 9.77
N GLU A 10 1.99 11.78 10.30
CA GLU A 10 1.22 10.63 9.86
C GLU A 10 0.68 10.79 8.43
N GLU A 11 0.61 12.03 7.94
CA GLU A 11 0.17 12.30 6.58
C GLU A 11 1.27 12.13 5.53
N TRP A 12 2.55 12.06 5.91
CA TRP A 12 3.62 12.06 4.90
C TRP A 12 4.88 11.27 5.30
N ASP A 13 5.12 11.02 6.58
CA ASP A 13 6.27 10.26 7.06
C ASP A 13 6.00 8.75 7.05
N PHE A 14 6.22 8.11 5.90
CA PHE A 14 6.11 6.66 5.75
C PHE A 14 7.36 5.89 6.18
N SER A 15 8.29 6.50 6.93
CA SER A 15 9.53 5.84 7.38
C SER A 15 9.27 4.56 8.19
N VAL A 16 8.17 4.52 8.96
CA VAL A 16 7.73 3.35 9.73
C VAL A 16 7.51 2.12 8.83
N LEU A 17 7.14 2.33 7.57
CA LEU A 17 6.87 1.26 6.61
C LEU A 17 8.13 0.75 5.88
N GLU A 18 9.31 1.33 6.11
CA GLU A 18 10.54 0.90 5.43
C GLU A 18 10.93 -0.55 5.72
N LYS A 19 10.57 -1.04 6.91
CA LYS A 19 10.82 -2.42 7.35
C LYS A 19 9.53 -3.26 7.43
N ALA A 20 8.40 -2.73 6.99
CA ALA A 20 7.13 -3.43 7.03
C ALA A 20 7.04 -4.53 5.95
N PRO A 21 6.23 -5.59 6.16
CA PRO A 21 5.93 -6.56 5.11
C PRO A 21 5.32 -5.89 3.87
N ARG A 22 5.53 -6.48 2.68
CA ARG A 22 5.15 -5.81 1.43
C ARG A 22 3.63 -5.70 1.30
N THR A 23 2.90 -6.69 1.80
CA THR A 23 1.44 -6.66 1.90
C THR A 23 0.94 -5.43 2.65
N VAL A 24 1.56 -5.10 3.80
CA VAL A 24 1.26 -3.90 4.58
C VAL A 24 1.58 -2.63 3.80
N ILE A 25 2.72 -2.59 3.09
CA ILE A 25 3.10 -1.43 2.26
C ILE A 25 2.11 -1.21 1.10
N HIS A 26 1.67 -2.30 0.43
CA HIS A 26 0.65 -2.21 -0.62
C HIS A 26 -0.69 -1.76 -0.07
N ARG A 27 -1.09 -2.28 1.09
CA ARG A 27 -2.32 -1.86 1.76
C ARG A 27 -2.27 -0.38 2.13
N ALA A 28 -1.15 0.08 2.68
CA ALA A 28 -0.90 1.50 2.96
C ALA A 28 -1.02 2.35 1.69
N LEU A 29 -0.39 1.94 0.59
CA LEU A 29 -0.50 2.67 -0.69
C LEU A 29 -1.95 2.73 -1.17
N GLN A 30 -2.68 1.62 -1.15
CA GLN A 30 -4.07 1.60 -1.59
C GLN A 30 -4.97 2.49 -0.72
N TRP A 31 -4.80 2.42 0.60
CA TRP A 31 -5.50 3.26 1.57
C TRP A 31 -5.24 4.75 1.29
N GLU A 32 -3.98 5.12 1.09
CA GLU A 32 -3.59 6.50 0.84
C GLU A 32 -4.08 7.02 -0.51
N LEU A 33 -4.08 6.19 -1.57
CA LEU A 33 -4.65 6.57 -2.86
C LEU A 33 -6.18 6.75 -2.77
N ASP A 34 -6.87 5.89 -2.03
CA ASP A 34 -8.31 6.01 -1.82
C ASP A 34 -8.64 7.26 -1.00
N ARG A 35 -7.80 7.61 -0.01
CA ARG A 35 -7.89 8.85 0.76
C ARG A 35 -7.76 10.08 -0.12
N GLU A 36 -6.75 10.14 -0.99
CA GLU A 36 -6.58 11.23 -1.98
C GLU A 36 -7.76 11.32 -2.97
N LEU A 37 -8.43 10.20 -3.25
CA LEU A 37 -9.63 10.14 -4.09
C LEU A 37 -10.93 10.46 -3.32
N GLY A 38 -10.83 10.83 -2.04
CA GLY A 38 -11.95 11.25 -1.23
C GLY A 38 -12.70 10.11 -0.56
N SER A 39 -12.00 9.10 -0.05
CA SER A 39 -12.62 8.06 0.80
C SER A 39 -13.13 8.61 2.14
N GLY A 40 -12.64 9.79 2.58
CA GLY A 40 -12.99 10.39 3.87
C GLY A 40 -12.28 9.73 5.07
N ARG A 41 -11.38 8.77 4.82
CA ARG A 41 -10.63 8.06 5.88
C ARG A 41 -9.47 8.91 6.39
N GLU A 42 -9.08 8.65 7.64
CA GLU A 42 -7.89 9.25 8.24
C GLU A 42 -6.59 8.68 7.62
N PRO A 43 -5.42 9.30 7.87
CA PRO A 43 -4.14 8.75 7.41
C PRO A 43 -3.93 7.31 7.86
N PHE A 44 -3.38 6.47 6.98
CA PHE A 44 -3.15 5.06 7.25
C PHE A 44 -2.36 4.90 8.54
N LEU A 45 -1.27 5.65 8.72
CA LEU A 45 -0.42 5.57 9.91
C LEU A 45 -1.13 5.93 11.22
N LYS A 46 -2.24 6.67 11.16
CA LYS A 46 -3.09 6.99 12.32
C LYS A 46 -4.17 5.92 12.55
N SER A 47 -4.52 5.16 11.52
CA SER A 47 -5.67 4.26 11.53
C SER A 47 -5.48 3.03 12.42
N ALA A 48 -6.60 2.54 12.95
CA ALA A 48 -6.63 1.24 13.64
C ALA A 48 -6.22 0.09 12.71
N GLU A 49 -6.44 0.23 11.40
CA GLU A 49 -6.02 -0.75 10.41
C GLU A 49 -4.49 -0.86 10.33
N CYS A 50 -3.75 0.26 10.37
CA CYS A 50 -2.30 0.20 10.40
C CYS A 50 -1.77 -0.45 11.67
N ARG A 51 -2.36 -0.15 12.84
CA ARG A 51 -2.00 -0.81 14.11
C ARG A 51 -2.20 -2.32 14.03
N ARG A 52 -3.34 -2.77 13.49
CA ARG A 52 -3.62 -4.21 13.28
C ARG A 52 -2.64 -4.83 12.28
N ALA A 53 -2.41 -4.19 11.14
CA ALA A 53 -1.53 -4.70 10.09
C ALA A 53 -0.06 -4.82 10.54
N LEU A 54 0.43 -3.86 11.34
CA LEU A 54 1.77 -3.92 11.92
C LEU A 54 1.89 -4.90 13.11
N ALA A 55 0.79 -5.17 13.82
CA ALA A 55 0.76 -6.17 14.89
C ALA A 55 0.68 -7.61 14.35
N ALA A 56 -0.12 -7.83 13.29
CA ALA A 56 -0.29 -9.13 12.64
C ALA A 56 1.01 -9.68 12.03
N SER A 57 2.00 -8.82 11.75
CA SER A 57 3.31 -9.26 11.29
C SER A 57 4.19 -9.87 12.40
N LYS A 58 3.79 -9.80 13.67
CA LYS A 58 4.55 -10.31 14.83
C LYS A 58 4.09 -11.69 15.35
N GLY A 59 3.14 -12.33 14.66
CA GLY A 59 2.90 -13.78 14.73
C GLY A 59 1.67 -14.21 15.51
N GLN A 60 1.05 -15.30 15.05
CA GLN A 60 0.81 -16.54 15.80
C GLN A 60 0.18 -17.56 14.86
N GLY A 61 0.70 -18.78 14.87
CA GLY A 61 0.16 -19.90 14.09
C GLY A 61 -1.22 -20.25 14.62
N SER A 62 -2.22 -20.04 13.78
CA SER A 62 -3.54 -20.68 13.89
C SER A 62 -3.77 -21.46 12.59
N ALA A 63 -4.52 -22.56 12.68
CA ALA A 63 -4.72 -23.50 11.58
C ALA A 63 -5.03 -22.77 10.26
N SER A 64 -4.17 -22.98 9.25
CA SER A 64 -4.22 -22.23 7.98
C SER A 64 -5.52 -22.56 7.24
N GLY A 65 -6.47 -21.63 7.24
CA GLY A 65 -7.67 -21.65 6.40
C GLY A 65 -7.35 -21.37 4.93
N VAL A 66 -6.14 -20.94 4.61
CA VAL A 66 -5.58 -20.85 3.26
C VAL A 66 -4.48 -21.89 3.11
N VAL A 67 -4.74 -22.98 2.40
CA VAL A 67 -3.72 -24.02 2.12
C VAL A 67 -3.42 -24.02 0.63
N GLU A 68 -2.17 -23.76 0.26
CA GLU A 68 -1.71 -23.97 -1.11
C GLU A 68 -1.76 -25.46 -1.43
N LEU A 69 -2.68 -25.84 -2.31
CA LEU A 69 -2.69 -27.15 -2.94
C LEU A 69 -1.63 -27.08 -4.03
N GLY A 70 -0.70 -28.06 -4.04
CA GLY A 70 0.43 -28.09 -4.98
C GLY A 70 0.04 -27.88 -6.46
N ARG A 71 1.07 -27.70 -7.31
CA ARG A 71 0.95 -27.36 -8.74
C ARG A 71 -0.23 -28.09 -9.42
N SER A 72 -1.20 -27.33 -9.94
CA SER A 72 -2.21 -27.91 -10.85
C SER A 72 -1.48 -28.48 -12.06
N GLY A 73 -1.71 -29.76 -12.35
CA GLY A 73 -1.12 -30.48 -13.47
C GLY A 73 -1.61 -30.05 -14.86
N ASP A 74 -2.12 -28.83 -15.01
CA ASP A 74 -2.44 -28.30 -16.32
C ASP A 74 -1.21 -27.63 -16.92
N LYS A 75 -1.10 -27.73 -18.25
CA LYS A 75 -0.01 -27.27 -19.11
C LYS A 75 0.24 -25.76 -18.98
N THR A 76 0.74 -25.32 -17.83
CA THR A 76 1.16 -23.95 -17.60
C THR A 76 2.51 -23.75 -18.26
N MET A 77 2.60 -22.72 -19.09
CA MET A 77 3.83 -22.33 -19.77
C MET A 77 4.97 -22.20 -18.74
N PRO A 78 6.24 -22.50 -19.11
CA PRO A 78 7.37 -22.57 -18.17
C PRO A 78 7.70 -21.28 -17.38
N PHE A 79 6.93 -20.21 -17.60
CA PHE A 79 7.04 -18.91 -16.93
C PHE A 79 5.78 -18.50 -16.13
N GLU A 80 4.74 -19.33 -16.09
CA GLU A 80 3.52 -19.11 -15.31
C GLU A 80 3.41 -20.19 -14.22
N GLU A 81 3.66 -19.82 -12.95
CA GLU A 81 3.34 -20.69 -11.82
C GLU A 81 1.88 -20.45 -11.40
N THR A 82 1.02 -21.44 -11.64
CA THR A 82 -0.35 -21.45 -11.12
C THR A 82 -0.35 -21.98 -9.69
N HIS A 83 -0.92 -21.20 -8.78
CA HIS A 83 -1.09 -21.56 -7.37
C HIS A 83 -2.58 -21.85 -7.09
N ASN A 84 -2.88 -23.02 -6.55
CA ASN A 84 -4.23 -23.39 -6.15
C ASN A 84 -4.37 -23.27 -4.64
N PHE A 85 -5.51 -22.79 -4.18
CA PHE A 85 -5.77 -22.63 -2.76
C PHE A 85 -7.03 -23.38 -2.37
N ARG A 86 -6.93 -24.16 -1.30
CA ARG A 86 -8.10 -24.56 -0.53
C ARG A 86 -8.39 -23.46 0.49
N ILE A 87 -9.60 -22.91 0.43
CA ILE A 87 -10.06 -21.86 1.33
C ILE A 87 -11.13 -22.45 2.25
N ASP A 88 -10.89 -22.38 3.56
CA ASP A 88 -11.88 -22.69 4.57
C ASP A 88 -12.78 -21.47 4.82
N TRP A 89 -13.91 -21.42 4.12
CA TRP A 89 -14.87 -20.32 4.21
C TRP A 89 -15.59 -20.22 5.56
N SER A 90 -15.39 -21.18 6.47
CA SER A 90 -15.92 -21.08 7.84
C SER A 90 -15.13 -20.10 8.71
N GLN A 91 -13.90 -19.73 8.30
CA GLN A 91 -13.08 -18.76 9.01
C GLN A 91 -13.50 -17.30 8.74
N PRO A 92 -13.27 -16.38 9.70
CA PRO A 92 -13.50 -14.96 9.48
C PRO A 92 -12.70 -14.43 8.28
N ARG A 93 -13.33 -13.58 7.47
CA ARG A 93 -12.72 -12.99 6.26
C ARG A 93 -11.39 -12.29 6.56
N GLU A 94 -11.28 -11.59 7.68
CA GLU A 94 -10.05 -10.90 8.09
C GLU A 94 -8.90 -11.89 8.28
N GLU A 95 -9.20 -13.04 8.90
CA GLU A 95 -8.22 -14.09 9.18
C GLU A 95 -7.72 -14.77 7.90
N LEU A 96 -8.65 -15.10 6.99
CA LEU A 96 -8.31 -15.61 5.65
C LEU A 96 -7.44 -14.62 4.86
N THR A 97 -7.73 -13.32 4.98
CA THR A 97 -6.96 -12.26 4.31
C THR A 97 -5.55 -12.16 4.89
N ASN A 98 -5.40 -12.26 6.21
CA ASN A 98 -4.11 -12.21 6.89
C ASN A 98 -3.25 -13.43 6.54
N GLN A 99 -3.82 -14.64 6.53
CA GLN A 99 -3.11 -15.86 6.18
C GLN A 99 -2.65 -15.85 4.72
N PHE A 100 -3.51 -15.42 3.79
CA PHE A 100 -3.11 -15.26 2.39
C PHE A 100 -2.00 -14.20 2.22
N ALA A 101 -2.07 -13.08 2.97
CA ALA A 101 -1.03 -12.07 2.97
C ALA A 101 0.32 -12.61 3.49
N GLN A 102 0.31 -13.40 4.57
CA GLN A 102 1.52 -14.06 5.08
C GLN A 102 2.12 -15.04 4.07
N TRP A 103 1.27 -15.82 3.38
CA TRP A 103 1.72 -16.70 2.30
C TRP A 103 2.38 -15.90 1.16
N LEU A 104 1.75 -14.80 0.71
CA LEU A 104 2.31 -13.91 -0.32
C LEU A 104 3.69 -13.37 0.08
N ASP A 105 3.81 -12.85 1.32
CA ASP A 105 5.08 -12.33 1.82
C ASP A 105 6.16 -13.43 1.92
N SER A 106 5.79 -14.67 2.25
CA SER A 106 6.70 -15.83 2.29
C SER A 106 7.20 -16.23 0.90
N GLN A 107 6.31 -16.35 -0.09
CA GLN A 107 6.72 -16.70 -1.45
C GLN A 107 7.58 -15.61 -2.10
N GLU A 108 7.34 -14.35 -1.76
CA GLU A 108 8.17 -13.24 -2.25
C GLU A 108 9.56 -13.22 -1.59
N LYS A 109 9.66 -13.50 -0.28
CA LYS A 109 10.94 -13.71 0.42
C LYS A 109 11.74 -14.86 -0.21
N ASN A 110 11.06 -15.92 -0.61
CA ASN A 110 11.67 -17.09 -1.26
C ASN A 110 11.93 -16.89 -2.76
N GLY A 111 11.67 -15.69 -3.30
CA GLY A 111 11.98 -15.35 -4.69
C GLY A 111 10.99 -15.89 -5.73
N ARG A 112 10.00 -16.69 -5.34
CA ARG A 112 9.03 -17.34 -6.26
C ARG A 112 8.07 -16.35 -6.93
N LEU A 113 7.59 -15.35 -6.18
CA LEU A 113 6.70 -14.30 -6.72
C LEU A 113 7.45 -13.08 -7.27
N VAL A 114 8.79 -13.12 -7.28
CA VAL A 114 9.57 -12.05 -7.89
C VAL A 114 9.35 -12.13 -9.40
N ARG A 115 8.42 -11.32 -9.92
CA ARG A 115 8.46 -10.94 -11.35
C ARG A 115 9.91 -10.57 -11.62
N LYS A 116 10.57 -11.28 -12.56
CA LYS A 116 11.92 -10.94 -13.03
C LYS A 116 12.01 -9.42 -13.06
N PRO A 117 12.99 -8.80 -12.36
CA PRO A 117 13.07 -7.36 -12.34
C PRO A 117 13.22 -6.92 -13.80
N VAL A 118 12.16 -6.33 -14.35
CA VAL A 118 12.31 -5.52 -15.54
C VAL A 118 13.31 -4.47 -15.11
N LEU A 119 14.51 -4.49 -15.70
CA LEU A 119 15.60 -3.57 -15.39
C LEU A 119 14.99 -2.18 -15.13
N GLY A 120 15.09 -1.70 -13.88
CA GLY A 120 14.60 -0.39 -13.47
C GLY A 120 13.29 -0.29 -12.68
N LYS A 121 12.62 -1.38 -12.26
CA LYS A 121 11.42 -1.27 -11.39
C LYS A 121 11.54 -1.96 -10.01
N PRO A 122 12.36 -1.44 -9.09
CA PRO A 122 12.37 -1.89 -7.70
C PRO A 122 11.27 -1.18 -6.88
N ARG A 123 10.59 -1.91 -5.98
CA ARG A 123 9.86 -1.34 -4.82
C ARG A 123 8.81 -0.26 -5.14
N GLN A 124 7.92 -0.51 -6.12
CA GLN A 124 6.85 0.42 -6.54
C GLN A 124 6.04 1.04 -5.38
N PRO A 125 5.55 0.28 -4.38
CA PRO A 125 4.58 0.82 -3.43
C PRO A 125 5.18 1.81 -2.42
N LEU A 126 6.28 1.44 -1.76
CA LEU A 126 6.98 2.31 -0.80
C LEU A 126 7.55 3.56 -1.49
N THR A 127 8.08 3.40 -2.70
CA THR A 127 8.56 4.54 -3.49
C THR A 127 7.40 5.46 -3.90
N MET A 128 6.24 4.90 -4.24
CA MET A 128 5.04 5.69 -4.52
C MET A 128 4.55 6.42 -3.27
N LEU A 129 4.56 5.78 -2.09
CA LEU A 129 4.26 6.43 -0.81
C LEU A 129 5.21 7.61 -0.55
N ARG A 130 6.53 7.46 -0.79
CA ARG A 130 7.49 8.57 -0.73
C ARG A 130 7.20 9.68 -1.74
N LYS A 131 6.77 9.33 -2.96
CA LYS A 131 6.30 10.32 -3.96
C LYS A 131 5.05 11.06 -3.47
N MET A 132 4.13 10.38 -2.80
CA MET A 132 2.96 11.02 -2.17
C MET A 132 3.39 11.97 -1.03
N SER A 133 4.38 11.59 -0.21
CA SER A 133 4.97 12.49 0.79
C SER A 133 5.44 13.80 0.17
N ILE A 134 6.16 13.71 -0.95
CA ILE A 134 6.65 14.87 -1.70
C ILE A 134 5.49 15.76 -2.17
N VAL A 135 4.46 15.16 -2.77
CA VAL A 135 3.28 15.91 -3.26
C VAL A 135 2.58 16.64 -2.12
N ARG A 136 2.40 15.98 -0.97
CA ARG A 136 1.76 16.56 0.22
C ARG A 136 2.59 17.68 0.85
N LEU A 137 3.90 17.48 0.97
CA LEU A 137 4.82 18.53 1.44
C LEU A 137 4.77 19.75 0.52
N LYS A 138 4.83 19.56 -0.80
CA LYS A 138 4.75 20.64 -1.79
C LYS A 138 3.41 21.38 -1.74
N ALA A 139 2.30 20.64 -1.62
CA ALA A 139 0.96 21.23 -1.50
C ALA A 139 0.80 22.12 -0.25
N ASN A 140 1.53 21.80 0.82
CA ASN A 140 1.55 22.61 2.06
C ASN A 140 2.65 23.70 2.05
N GLY A 141 3.26 23.97 0.89
CA GLY A 141 4.24 25.05 0.72
C GLY A 141 5.64 24.72 1.24
N TYR A 142 5.94 23.43 1.48
CA TYR A 142 7.28 22.99 1.82
C TYR A 142 8.08 22.63 0.57
N SER A 143 9.27 23.22 0.47
CA SER A 143 10.39 22.72 -0.34
C SER A 143 11.23 21.73 0.46
N LEU A 144 12.13 20.99 -0.18
CA LEU A 144 13.06 20.09 0.52
C LEU A 144 13.83 20.81 1.65
N ARG A 145 14.34 22.02 1.37
CA ARG A 145 15.08 22.83 2.34
C ARG A 145 14.22 23.20 3.55
N THR A 146 12.99 23.66 3.30
CA THR A 146 12.08 24.10 4.38
C THR A 146 11.50 22.92 5.15
N ALA A 147 11.23 21.79 4.50
CA ALA A 147 10.84 20.55 5.16
C ALA A 147 11.95 20.03 6.08
N THR A 148 13.22 20.03 5.62
CA THR A 148 14.36 19.58 6.43
C THR A 148 14.58 20.47 7.65
N ALA A 149 14.32 21.78 7.53
CA ALA A 149 14.42 22.72 8.64
C ALA A 149 13.26 22.59 9.65
N LYS A 150 12.03 22.37 9.17
CA LYS A 150 10.82 22.28 10.01
C LYS A 150 10.70 20.91 10.71
N PHE A 151 11.06 19.81 10.04
CA PHE A 151 10.94 18.44 10.55
C PHE A 151 12.33 17.86 10.85
N SER A 152 13.00 18.46 11.83
CA SER A 152 14.38 18.09 12.21
C SER A 152 14.48 16.67 12.78
N ASP A 153 13.44 16.22 13.47
CA ASP A 153 13.25 14.86 13.99
C ASP A 153 13.14 13.81 12.87
N LYS A 154 12.60 14.20 11.70
CA LYS A 154 12.46 13.35 10.50
C LYS A 154 13.50 13.63 9.42
N LYS A 155 14.60 14.31 9.77
CA LYS A 155 15.64 14.76 8.83
C LYS A 155 16.13 13.65 7.89
N ARG A 156 16.37 12.43 8.41
CA ARG A 156 16.84 11.30 7.59
C ARG A 156 15.85 10.91 6.50
N PHE A 157 14.56 10.86 6.83
CA PHE A 157 13.51 10.51 5.86
C PHE A 157 13.32 11.63 4.84
N VAL A 158 13.22 12.89 5.29
CA VAL A 158 13.09 14.07 4.40
C VAL A 158 14.28 14.16 3.45
N GLN A 159 15.49 13.98 3.96
CA GLN A 159 16.68 13.91 3.12
C GLN A 159 16.54 12.75 2.13
N GLY A 160 16.11 11.56 2.53
CA GLY A 160 15.87 10.44 1.61
C GLY A 160 14.97 10.76 0.41
N LEU A 161 14.04 11.71 0.54
CA LEU A 161 13.17 12.18 -0.55
C LEU A 161 13.93 12.94 -1.65
N HIS A 162 15.15 13.44 -1.41
CA HIS A 162 15.98 14.10 -2.44
C HIS A 162 16.31 13.17 -3.62
N LYS A 163 16.31 11.85 -3.37
CA LYS A 163 16.62 10.84 -4.39
C LYS A 163 15.51 10.71 -5.44
N ILE A 164 14.37 11.36 -5.22
CA ILE A 164 13.21 11.33 -6.11
C ILE A 164 13.06 12.71 -6.73
N ASN A 165 12.88 12.79 -8.04
CA ASN A 165 12.55 14.05 -8.70
C ASN A 165 11.13 14.50 -8.30
N TRP A 166 11.02 15.65 -7.64
CA TRP A 166 9.74 16.17 -7.11
C TRP A 166 8.73 16.50 -8.20
N THR A 167 9.18 16.91 -9.38
CA THR A 167 8.31 17.20 -10.53
C THR A 167 7.77 15.91 -11.12
N THR A 168 8.60 14.88 -11.25
CA THR A 168 8.19 13.55 -11.71
C THR A 168 7.24 12.88 -10.71
N ALA A 169 7.47 13.07 -9.40
CA ALA A 169 6.62 12.55 -8.34
C ALA A 169 5.15 12.98 -8.50
N SER A 170 4.89 14.26 -8.77
CA SER A 170 3.51 14.75 -9.01
C SER A 170 2.85 14.05 -10.20
N ARG A 171 3.57 13.88 -11.31
CA ARG A 171 3.04 13.20 -12.51
C ARG A 171 2.73 11.74 -12.24
N GLU A 172 3.64 11.03 -11.58
CA GLU A 172 3.47 9.60 -11.30
C GLU A 172 2.39 9.31 -10.26
N VAL A 173 2.26 10.15 -9.23
CA VAL A 173 1.14 10.08 -8.27
C VAL A 173 -0.17 10.36 -8.99
N GLY A 174 -0.22 11.37 -9.86
CA GLY A 174 -1.40 11.65 -10.70
C GLY A 174 -1.81 10.44 -11.55
N ASN A 175 -0.85 9.77 -12.19
CA ASN A 175 -1.11 8.54 -12.96
C ASN A 175 -1.63 7.40 -12.08
N ALA A 176 -1.09 7.24 -10.86
CA ALA A 176 -1.56 6.23 -9.91
C ALA A 176 -3.00 6.51 -9.46
N LEU A 177 -3.34 7.77 -9.18
CA LEU A 177 -4.70 8.19 -8.82
C LEU A 177 -5.68 7.96 -9.97
N THR A 178 -5.31 8.29 -11.21
CA THR A 178 -6.15 8.03 -12.39
C THR A 178 -6.45 6.54 -12.57
N ARG A 179 -5.42 5.68 -12.46
CA ARG A 179 -5.61 4.22 -12.52
C ARG A 179 -6.50 3.72 -11.40
N ARG A 180 -6.25 4.18 -10.16
CA ARG A 180 -7.06 3.77 -9.01
C ARG A 180 -8.51 4.22 -9.14
N ARG A 181 -8.76 5.44 -9.62
CA ARG A 181 -10.11 5.95 -9.91
C ARG A 181 -10.82 5.09 -10.96
N SER A 182 -10.13 4.65 -12.01
CA SER A 182 -10.70 3.73 -13.00
C SER A 182 -11.10 2.39 -12.36
N ASN A 183 -10.21 1.81 -11.53
CA ASN A 183 -10.50 0.56 -10.82
C ASN A 183 -11.70 0.70 -9.87
N LEU A 184 -11.78 1.82 -9.14
CA LEU A 184 -12.91 2.12 -8.25
C LEU A 184 -14.23 2.25 -9.02
N ARG A 185 -14.24 2.92 -10.17
CA ARG A 185 -15.43 2.97 -11.05
C ARG A 185 -15.83 1.58 -11.55
N SER A 186 -14.86 0.74 -11.90
CA SER A 186 -15.15 -0.65 -12.28
C SER A 186 -15.77 -1.44 -11.13
N LEU A 187 -15.27 -1.24 -9.89
CA LEU A 187 -15.83 -1.83 -8.70
C LEU A 187 -17.28 -1.37 -8.48
N GLU A 188 -17.56 -0.07 -8.56
CA GLU A 188 -18.94 0.44 -8.42
C GLU A 188 -19.89 -0.21 -9.42
N ARG A 189 -19.48 -0.37 -10.68
CA ARG A 189 -20.28 -1.08 -11.69
C ARG A 189 -20.54 -2.53 -11.31
N SER A 190 -19.51 -3.27 -10.89
CA SER A 190 -19.67 -4.67 -10.45
C SER A 190 -20.54 -4.83 -9.20
N MET A 191 -20.65 -3.79 -8.38
CA MET A 191 -21.44 -3.77 -7.15
C MET A 191 -22.85 -3.18 -7.34
N GLY A 192 -23.33 -3.11 -8.59
CA GLY A 192 -24.67 -2.60 -8.90
C GLY A 192 -24.83 -1.10 -8.71
N GLY A 193 -23.78 -0.32 -8.95
CA GLY A 193 -23.79 1.15 -8.86
C GLY A 193 -23.66 1.71 -7.43
N LYS A 194 -23.47 0.85 -6.43
CA LYS A 194 -23.21 1.28 -5.04
C LYS A 194 -21.86 2.00 -4.95
N SER A 195 -21.80 3.02 -4.10
CA SER A 195 -20.56 3.77 -3.89
C SER A 195 -19.43 2.86 -3.40
N TRP A 196 -18.24 3.00 -4.00
CA TRP A 196 -17.07 2.24 -3.56
C TRP A 196 -16.65 2.61 -2.14
N ARG A 197 -16.95 3.83 -1.68
CA ARG A 197 -16.56 4.32 -0.35
C ARG A 197 -17.20 3.49 0.76
N SER A 198 -18.50 3.25 0.65
CA SER A 198 -19.24 2.42 1.60
C SER A 198 -18.87 0.96 1.42
N SER A 199 -18.74 0.48 0.18
CA SER A 199 -18.59 -0.95 -0.08
C SER A 199 -17.19 -1.50 0.23
N VAL A 200 -16.13 -0.72 -0.03
CA VAL A 200 -14.74 -1.14 0.25
C VAL A 200 -14.41 -1.06 1.74
N TYR A 201 -15.06 -0.14 2.47
CA TYR A 201 -14.76 0.16 3.86
C TYR A 201 -15.93 -0.10 4.80
N GLN A 202 -16.93 -0.89 4.38
CA GLN A 202 -18.02 -1.31 5.25
C GLN A 202 -17.47 -2.22 6.36
N GLY A 203 -17.70 -1.85 7.61
CA GLY A 203 -17.24 -2.59 8.78
C GLY A 203 -15.81 -2.28 9.28
N ALA A 204 -15.16 -1.23 8.76
CA ALA A 204 -13.85 -0.74 9.22
C ALA A 204 -13.94 0.53 10.06
#